data_AF-A0A9Q0X0T6-F1
#
_entry.id   AF-A0A9Q0X0T6-F1
#
_cell.length_a   1.000
_cell.length_b   1.000
_cell.length_c   1.000
_cell.angle_alpha   90.00
_cell.angle_beta   90.00
_cell.angle_gamma   90.00
#
_symmetry.space_group_name_H-M   'P 1'
#
loop_
_entity.id
_entity.type
_entity.pdbx_description
1 polymer ?
#
loop_
_entity_poly.entity_id
_entity_poly.type
_entity_poly.pdbx_seq_one_letter_code
_entity_poly.pdbx_strand_id
1 'polypeptide(L)'
;MATDPFNITSEARNSLLVVATLIVAVTFQAAINPPGGVWQEDRYKPSNCTEVTSDCIRVARAGRSVLYSQSKIRYGIFIFINTMAFSAATSTIRFLLQGSPFQTETLISVYGMNFAYAAAAGSVQPQTVETWVMLVVALSLPYIFRLPYIIKWRKLAREQDVSQGPPCLSACCLLRNYLKSWSS
;
A
#
# COMPACT_ATOMS: atom_id res chain seq x y z
N MET A 1 30.13 3.10 18.61
CA MET A 1 28.96 2.23 18.41
C MET A 1 28.15 2.82 17.28
N ALA A 2 28.39 2.41 16.03
CA ALA A 2 27.61 2.88 14.90
C ALA A 2 26.28 2.11 14.93
N THR A 3 25.16 2.81 15.15
CA THR A 3 23.84 2.25 14.87
C THR A 3 23.80 2.00 13.36
N ASP A 4 23.78 0.73 12.96
CA ASP A 4 23.55 0.36 11.57
C ASP A 4 22.24 1.04 11.13
N PRO A 5 22.26 1.94 10.13
CA PRO A 5 21.08 2.72 9.72
C PRO A 5 19.91 1.85 9.24
N PHE A 6 20.09 0.52 9.17
CA PHE A 6 19.11 -0.43 8.68
C PHE A 6 18.56 -1.43 9.70
N ASN A 7 18.93 -1.34 10.99
CA ASN A 7 18.33 -2.22 12.01
C ASN A 7 17.09 -1.57 12.65
N ILE A 8 15.90 -1.88 12.10
CA ILE A 8 14.61 -1.40 12.64
C ILE A 8 14.33 -2.14 13.96
N THR A 9 14.20 -1.38 15.06
CA THR A 9 13.81 -1.95 16.36
C THR A 9 12.41 -2.56 16.31
N SER A 10 12.11 -3.53 17.18
CA SER A 10 10.78 -4.13 17.29
C SER A 10 9.67 -3.09 17.54
N GLU A 11 9.97 -2.08 18.35
CA GLU A 11 9.07 -0.95 18.65
C GLU A 11 8.79 -0.10 17.41
N ALA A 12 9.82 0.22 16.62
CA ALA A 12 9.68 0.93 15.37
C ALA A 12 8.87 0.10 14.35
N ARG A 13 9.11 -1.22 14.28
CA ARG A 13 8.36 -2.15 13.42
C ARG A 13 6.86 -2.14 13.77
N ASN A 14 6.53 -2.23 15.05
CA ASN A 14 5.15 -2.23 15.53
C ASN A 14 4.45 -0.90 15.26
N SER A 15 5.14 0.22 15.51
CA SER A 15 4.61 1.56 15.22
C SER A 15 4.36 1.77 13.73
N LEU A 16 5.30 1.36 12.87
CA LEU A 16 5.16 1.44 11.42
C LEU A 16 4.03 0.54 10.89
N LEU A 17 3.81 -0.63 11.48
CA LEU A 17 2.68 -1.49 11.14
C LEU A 17 1.34 -0.78 11.43
N VAL A 18 1.21 -0.15 12.59
CA VAL A 18 0.00 0.63 12.95
C VAL A 18 -0.21 1.80 11.99
N VAL A 19 0.84 2.57 11.68
CA VAL A 19 0.74 3.68 10.73
C VAL A 19 0.35 3.17 9.34
N ALA A 20 0.95 2.06 8.88
CA ALA A 20 0.64 1.49 7.58
C ALA A 20 -0.80 0.97 7.50
N THR A 21 -1.31 0.30 8.52
CA THR A 21 -2.72 -0.14 8.56
C THR A 21 -3.69 1.04 8.60
N LEU A 22 -3.34 2.11 9.31
CA LEU A 22 -4.13 3.35 9.32
C LEU A 22 -4.21 3.98 7.93
N ILE A 23 -3.09 4.07 7.21
CA ILE A 23 -3.05 4.59 5.84
C ILE A 23 -3.91 3.72 4.92
N VAL A 24 -3.80 2.39 5.01
CA VAL A 24 -4.66 1.46 4.24
C VAL A 24 -6.14 1.72 4.51
N ALA A 25 -6.53 1.88 5.78
CA ALA A 25 -7.92 2.15 6.15
C ALA A 25 -8.42 3.50 5.59
N VAL A 26 -7.66 4.58 5.80
CA VAL A 26 -8.04 5.93 5.34
C VAL A 26 -8.11 6.00 3.82
N THR A 27 -7.18 5.38 3.11
CA THR A 27 -7.19 5.35 1.64
C THR A 27 -8.35 4.52 1.10
N PHE A 28 -8.65 3.36 1.69
CA PHE A 28 -9.83 2.58 1.31
C PHE A 28 -11.12 3.38 1.50
N GLN A 29 -11.28 4.05 2.65
CA GLN A 29 -12.45 4.89 2.92
C GLN A 29 -12.57 6.04 1.92
N ALA A 30 -11.47 6.70 1.60
CA ALA A 30 -11.45 7.79 0.64
C ALA A 30 -11.76 7.34 -0.80
N ALA A 31 -11.40 6.10 -1.17
CA ALA A 31 -11.74 5.54 -2.48
C ALA A 31 -13.24 5.29 -2.65
N ILE A 32 -13.92 4.78 -1.61
CA ILE A 32 -15.36 4.52 -1.65
C ILE A 32 -16.22 5.75 -1.35
N ASN A 33 -15.66 6.72 -0.61
CA ASN A 33 -16.28 8.00 -0.27
C ASN A 33 -15.40 9.14 -0.81
N PRO A 34 -15.38 9.36 -2.14
CA PRO A 34 -14.56 10.41 -2.73
C PRO A 34 -15.01 11.80 -2.24
N PRO A 35 -14.14 12.83 -2.33
CA PRO A 35 -14.52 14.19 -1.97
C PRO A 35 -15.77 14.63 -2.75
N GLY A 36 -16.74 15.22 -2.05
CA GLY A 36 -18.05 15.55 -2.63
C GLY A 36 -19.04 14.39 -2.70
N GLY A 37 -18.63 13.18 -2.31
CA GLY A 37 -19.48 12.00 -2.22
C GLY A 37 -19.78 11.35 -3.57
N VAL A 38 -20.78 10.48 -3.54
CA VAL A 38 -21.31 9.78 -4.72
C VAL A 38 -22.75 10.19 -4.97
N TRP A 39 -23.14 10.19 -6.25
CA TRP A 39 -24.53 10.38 -6.64
C TRP A 39 -25.40 9.27 -6.07
N GLN A 40 -26.54 9.62 -5.48
CA GLN A 40 -27.48 8.66 -4.88
C GLN A 40 -28.57 8.21 -5.87
N GLU A 41 -28.85 9.03 -6.88
CA GLU A 41 -29.90 8.82 -7.86
C GLU A 41 -29.30 8.85 -9.27
N ASP A 42 -29.86 8.09 -10.21
CA ASP A 42 -29.41 8.04 -11.61
C ASP A 42 -29.69 9.33 -12.41
N ARG A 43 -30.56 10.16 -11.88
CA ARG A 43 -31.01 11.43 -12.45
C ARG A 43 -31.16 12.42 -11.32
N TYR A 44 -30.76 13.67 -11.52
CA TYR A 44 -31.00 14.72 -10.55
C TYR A 44 -31.55 15.98 -11.22
N LYS A 45 -32.36 16.72 -10.46
CA LYS A 45 -32.87 18.02 -10.83
C LYS A 45 -32.01 19.10 -10.17
N PRO A 46 -31.31 19.94 -10.95
CA PRO A 46 -30.64 21.12 -10.43
C PRO A 46 -31.61 22.04 -9.67
N SER A 47 -31.17 22.63 -8.56
CA SER A 47 -32.00 23.51 -7.71
C SER A 47 -32.47 24.79 -8.42
N ASN A 48 -31.80 25.21 -9.48
CA ASN A 48 -32.16 26.35 -10.30
C ASN A 48 -33.27 26.05 -11.32
N CYS A 49 -33.76 24.81 -11.38
CA CYS A 49 -34.93 24.48 -12.17
C CYS A 49 -36.20 24.52 -11.33
N THR A 50 -37.17 25.30 -11.79
CA THR A 50 -38.51 25.35 -11.20
C THR A 50 -39.39 24.23 -11.72
N GLU A 51 -39.33 23.90 -13.01
CA GLU A 51 -40.16 22.86 -13.65
C GLU A 51 -39.41 21.55 -13.94
N VAL A 52 -40.14 20.44 -13.97
CA VAL A 52 -39.61 19.12 -14.37
C VAL A 52 -39.80 18.97 -15.88
N THR A 53 -38.97 19.64 -16.65
CA THR A 53 -38.86 19.45 -18.11
C THR A 53 -37.69 18.54 -18.44
N SER A 54 -37.73 17.87 -19.59
CA SER A 54 -36.67 16.97 -20.06
C SER A 54 -35.30 17.66 -20.13
N ASP A 55 -35.26 18.95 -20.43
CA ASP A 55 -34.02 19.74 -20.55
C ASP A 55 -33.36 20.07 -19.21
N CYS A 56 -34.13 20.00 -18.12
CA CYS A 56 -33.62 20.30 -16.79
C CYS A 56 -33.01 19.07 -16.09
N ILE A 57 -33.44 17.85 -16.42
CA ILE A 57 -32.96 16.64 -15.75
C ILE A 57 -31.54 16.33 -16.20
N ARG A 58 -30.59 16.26 -15.26
CA ARG A 58 -29.23 15.79 -15.55
C ARG A 58 -29.10 14.31 -15.22
N VAL A 59 -28.40 13.59 -16.09
CA VAL A 59 -28.05 12.19 -15.86
C VAL A 59 -26.79 12.14 -14.99
N ALA A 60 -26.89 11.49 -13.84
CA ALA A 60 -25.78 11.26 -12.95
C ALA A 60 -25.93 9.84 -12.43
N ARG A 61 -25.08 8.90 -12.83
CA ARG A 61 -25.30 7.49 -12.46
C ARG A 61 -25.08 7.26 -10.97
N ALA A 62 -26.02 6.59 -10.30
CA ALA A 62 -25.92 6.31 -8.88
C ALA A 62 -24.65 5.50 -8.56
N GLY A 63 -24.04 5.80 -7.41
CA GLY A 63 -22.75 5.28 -6.99
C GLY A 63 -21.54 5.92 -7.66
N ARG A 64 -21.70 6.81 -8.65
CA ARG A 64 -20.56 7.51 -9.27
C ARG A 64 -20.12 8.72 -8.46
N SER A 65 -18.81 8.98 -8.46
CA SER A 65 -18.22 10.17 -7.85
C SER A 65 -18.81 11.48 -8.38
N VAL A 66 -19.24 12.35 -7.46
CA VAL A 66 -19.67 13.72 -7.76
C VAL A 66 -18.47 14.53 -8.28
N LEU A 67 -17.29 14.35 -7.68
CA LEU A 67 -16.05 15.03 -8.10
C LEU A 67 -15.68 14.70 -9.56
N TYR A 68 -15.90 13.46 -10.01
CA TYR A 68 -15.68 13.11 -11.41
C TYR A 68 -16.57 13.93 -12.36
N SER A 69 -17.83 14.12 -11.95
CA SER A 69 -18.83 14.86 -12.75
C SER A 69 -18.49 16.36 -12.84
N GLN A 70 -17.87 16.92 -11.81
CA GLN A 70 -17.44 18.33 -11.79
C GLN A 70 -16.09 18.53 -12.50
N SER A 71 -15.11 17.65 -12.25
CA SER A 71 -13.77 17.77 -12.82
C SER A 71 -13.08 16.41 -12.90
N LYS A 72 -13.02 15.86 -14.11
CA LYS A 72 -12.34 14.59 -14.40
C LYS A 72 -10.86 14.61 -14.00
N ILE A 73 -10.16 15.73 -14.22
CA ILE A 73 -8.73 15.89 -13.90
C ILE A 73 -8.48 15.82 -12.39
N ARG A 74 -9.25 16.58 -11.60
CA ARG A 74 -9.10 16.60 -10.13
C ARG A 74 -9.40 15.23 -9.53
N TYR A 75 -10.46 14.58 -10.04
CA TYR A 75 -10.78 13.21 -9.64
C TYR A 75 -9.65 12.23 -9.99
N GLY A 76 -9.10 12.31 -11.21
CA GLY A 76 -7.98 11.47 -11.66
C GLY A 76 -6.74 11.60 -10.78
N ILE A 77 -6.35 12.83 -10.45
CA ILE A 77 -5.20 13.08 -9.54
C ILE A 77 -5.49 12.48 -8.15
N PHE A 78 -6.68 12.72 -7.61
CA PHE A 78 -7.08 12.21 -6.30
C PHE A 78 -7.00 10.68 -6.24
N ILE A 79 -7.65 9.98 -7.17
CA ILE A 79 -7.72 8.51 -7.13
C ILE A 79 -6.35 7.88 -7.40
N PHE A 80 -5.54 8.50 -8.26
CA PHE A 80 -4.19 8.04 -8.55
C PHE A 80 -3.28 8.11 -7.32
N ILE A 81 -3.20 9.28 -6.67
CA ILE A 81 -2.37 9.46 -5.47
C ILE A 81 -2.88 8.60 -4.31
N ASN A 82 -4.20 8.50 -4.15
CA ASN A 82 -4.81 7.66 -3.11
C ASN A 82 -4.45 6.18 -3.28
N THR A 83 -4.55 5.66 -4.51
CA THR A 83 -4.20 4.28 -4.83
C THR A 83 -2.71 4.01 -4.65
N MET A 84 -1.86 4.98 -5.00
CA MET A 84 -0.41 4.88 -4.77
C MET A 84 -0.08 4.80 -3.28
N ALA A 85 -0.72 5.62 -2.44
CA ALA A 85 -0.56 5.59 -0.99
C ALA A 85 -1.04 4.25 -0.38
N PHE A 86 -2.18 3.74 -0.83
CA PHE A 86 -2.70 2.43 -0.43
C PHE A 86 -1.72 1.30 -0.80
N SER A 87 -1.21 1.27 -2.04
CA SER A 87 -0.25 0.25 -2.49
C SER A 87 1.10 0.35 -1.77
N ALA A 88 1.58 1.56 -1.49
CA ALA A 88 2.80 1.76 -0.71
C ALA A 88 2.64 1.27 0.74
N ALA A 89 1.49 1.53 1.38
CA ALA A 89 1.21 1.11 2.74
C ALA A 89 1.05 -0.43 2.84
N THR A 90 0.29 -1.06 1.95
CA THR A 90 0.19 -2.52 1.88
C THR A 90 1.55 -3.17 1.62
N SER A 91 2.38 -2.58 0.74
CA SER A 91 3.78 -3.01 0.53
C SER A 91 4.60 -2.98 1.82
N THR A 92 4.42 -1.94 2.64
CA THR A 92 5.13 -1.79 3.92
C THR A 92 4.71 -2.87 4.90
N ILE A 93 3.41 -3.16 5.02
CA ILE A 93 2.89 -4.25 5.87
C ILE A 93 3.56 -5.58 5.50
N ARG A 94 3.63 -5.92 4.21
CA ARG A 94 4.26 -7.18 3.75
C ARG A 94 5.74 -7.25 4.10
N PHE A 95 6.46 -6.12 4.01
CA PHE A 95 7.87 -6.06 4.36
C PHE A 95 8.11 -6.23 5.86
N LEU A 96 7.33 -5.53 6.70
CA LEU A 96 7.48 -5.57 8.16
C LEU A 96 7.05 -6.89 8.79
N LEU A 97 6.17 -7.65 8.12
CA LEU A 97 5.70 -8.97 8.58
C LEU A 97 6.60 -10.14 8.15
N GLN A 98 7.67 -9.88 7.39
CA GLN A 98 8.57 -10.92 6.93
C GLN A 98 9.24 -11.62 8.13
N GLY A 99 9.15 -12.96 8.19
CA GLY A 99 9.73 -13.76 9.28
C GLY A 99 8.81 -13.95 10.50
N SER A 100 7.54 -13.55 10.42
CA SER A 100 6.53 -13.85 11.45
C SER A 100 5.78 -15.16 11.16
N PRO A 101 5.33 -15.92 12.18
CA PRO A 101 4.55 -17.15 11.96
C PRO A 101 3.19 -16.91 11.29
N PHE A 102 2.60 -15.71 11.46
CA PHE A 102 1.31 -15.31 10.88
C PHE A 102 1.44 -14.63 9.49
N GLN A 103 2.61 -14.76 8.86
CA GLN A 103 2.91 -14.07 7.60
C GLN A 103 1.98 -14.49 6.47
N THR A 104 1.69 -15.79 6.31
CA THR A 104 0.87 -16.32 5.22
C THR A 104 -0.58 -15.85 5.29
N GLU A 105 -1.18 -15.97 6.47
CA GLU A 105 -2.55 -15.51 6.72
C GLU A 105 -2.69 -14.01 6.45
N THR A 106 -1.77 -13.20 7.01
CA THR A 106 -1.82 -11.75 6.81
C THR A 106 -1.57 -11.36 5.35
N LEU A 107 -0.72 -12.10 4.63
CA LEU A 107 -0.50 -11.88 3.20
C LEU A 107 -1.77 -12.16 2.38
N ILE A 108 -2.49 -13.25 2.67
CA ILE A 108 -3.78 -13.55 2.04
C ILE A 108 -4.74 -12.38 2.27
N SER A 109 -4.86 -11.89 3.50
CA SER A 109 -5.69 -10.72 3.82
C SER A 109 -5.26 -9.46 3.07
N VAL A 110 -3.96 -9.19 2.95
CA VAL A 110 -3.45 -8.03 2.20
C VAL A 110 -3.77 -8.14 0.71
N TYR A 111 -3.60 -9.31 0.10
CA TYR A 111 -3.97 -9.50 -1.31
C TYR A 111 -5.48 -9.39 -1.53
N GLY A 112 -6.29 -9.96 -0.64
CA GLY A 112 -7.74 -9.79 -0.66
C GLY A 112 -8.15 -8.31 -0.53
N MET A 113 -7.48 -7.56 0.34
CA MET A 113 -7.71 -6.12 0.51
C MET A 113 -7.34 -5.31 -0.74
N ASN A 114 -6.24 -5.65 -1.43
CA ASN A 114 -5.88 -5.03 -2.70
C ASN A 114 -6.94 -5.25 -3.77
N PHE A 115 -7.48 -6.47 -3.86
CA PHE A 115 -8.56 -6.80 -4.77
C PHE A 115 -9.85 -6.05 -4.43
N ALA A 116 -10.25 -6.04 -3.15
CA ALA A 116 -11.42 -5.32 -2.67
C ALA A 116 -11.33 -3.82 -2.96
N TYR A 117 -10.15 -3.22 -2.74
CA TYR A 117 -9.89 -1.82 -3.07
C TYR A 117 -10.07 -1.56 -4.57
N ALA A 118 -9.49 -2.40 -5.44
CA ALA A 118 -9.62 -2.23 -6.89
C ALA A 118 -11.08 -2.35 -7.36
N ALA A 119 -11.83 -3.32 -6.83
CA ALA A 119 -13.24 -3.51 -7.15
C ALA A 119 -14.10 -2.33 -6.66
N ALA A 120 -13.87 -1.87 -5.43
CA ALA A 120 -14.64 -0.79 -4.84
C ALA A 120 -14.33 0.57 -5.49
N ALA A 121 -13.05 0.89 -5.72
CA ALA A 121 -12.67 2.06 -6.50
C ALA A 121 -13.27 2.00 -7.91
N GLY A 122 -13.21 0.82 -8.56
CA GLY A 122 -13.82 0.55 -9.88
C GLY A 122 -15.34 0.75 -9.94
N SER A 123 -16.06 0.52 -8.85
CA SER A 123 -17.52 0.73 -8.81
C SER A 123 -17.88 2.21 -8.72
N VAL A 124 -17.10 3.01 -7.98
CA VAL A 124 -17.33 4.43 -7.74
C VAL A 124 -16.94 5.33 -8.93
N GLN A 125 -16.03 4.86 -9.78
CA GLN A 125 -15.50 5.63 -10.91
C GLN A 125 -16.05 5.16 -12.26
N PRO A 126 -16.00 5.98 -13.34
CA PRO A 126 -16.42 5.61 -14.68
C PRO A 126 -15.80 4.27 -15.11
N GLN A 127 -16.59 3.39 -15.75
CA GLN A 127 -16.06 2.13 -16.27
C GLN A 127 -15.38 2.36 -17.62
N THR A 128 -14.36 3.20 -17.66
CA THR A 128 -13.52 3.43 -18.84
C THR A 128 -12.22 2.65 -18.72
N VAL A 129 -11.64 2.28 -19.87
CA VAL A 129 -10.37 1.55 -19.93
C VAL A 129 -9.24 2.34 -19.24
N GLU A 130 -9.18 3.66 -19.46
CA GLU A 130 -8.19 4.55 -18.85
C GLU A 130 -8.16 4.41 -17.32
N THR A 131 -9.34 4.29 -16.72
CA THR A 131 -9.48 4.26 -15.28
C THR A 131 -8.99 2.92 -14.69
N TRP A 132 -9.24 1.81 -15.38
CA TRP A 132 -8.68 0.50 -15.00
C TRP A 132 -7.16 0.44 -15.18
N VAL A 133 -6.64 1.03 -16.26
CA VAL A 133 -5.19 1.14 -16.49
C VAL A 133 -4.53 1.94 -15.36
N MET A 134 -5.12 3.08 -14.96
CA MET A 134 -4.60 3.87 -13.83
C MET A 134 -4.55 3.08 -12.52
N LEU A 135 -5.58 2.28 -12.21
CA LEU A 135 -5.57 1.43 -11.01
C LEU A 135 -4.48 0.37 -11.06
N VAL A 136 -4.33 -0.34 -12.18
CA VAL A 136 -3.31 -1.40 -12.33
C VAL A 136 -1.90 -0.81 -12.23
N VAL A 137 -1.65 0.32 -12.87
CA VAL A 137 -0.37 1.03 -12.79
C VAL A 137 -0.11 1.49 -11.36
N ALA A 138 -1.05 2.16 -10.70
CA ALA A 138 -0.85 2.67 -9.34
C ALA A 138 -0.66 1.54 -8.30
N LEU A 139 -1.33 0.40 -8.48
CA LEU A 139 -1.13 -0.78 -7.63
C LEU A 139 0.25 -1.40 -7.85
N SER A 140 0.74 -1.47 -9.09
CA SER A 140 2.01 -2.13 -9.43
C SER A 140 3.25 -1.28 -9.15
N LEU A 141 3.17 0.06 -9.28
CA LEU A 141 4.33 0.97 -9.19
C LEU A 141 5.14 0.83 -7.88
N PRO A 142 4.54 0.86 -6.67
CA PRO A 142 5.31 0.71 -5.43
C PRO A 142 6.04 -0.64 -5.33
N TYR A 143 5.46 -1.71 -5.91
CA TYR A 143 6.12 -3.01 -5.96
C TYR A 143 7.33 -2.99 -6.90
N ILE A 144 7.21 -2.39 -8.08
CA ILE A 144 8.30 -2.27 -9.07
C ILE A 144 9.46 -1.45 -8.49
N PHE A 145 9.19 -0.29 -7.88
CA PHE A 145 10.23 0.56 -7.32
C PHE A 145 10.89 -0.03 -6.06
N ARG A 146 10.14 -0.78 -5.24
CA ARG A 146 10.71 -1.44 -4.06
C ARG A 146 11.44 -2.74 -4.38
N LEU A 147 11.12 -3.42 -5.48
CA LEU A 147 11.76 -4.67 -5.89
C LEU A 147 13.31 -4.58 -5.97
N PRO A 148 13.93 -3.59 -6.66
CA PRO A 148 15.39 -3.52 -6.76
C PRO A 148 16.04 -3.27 -5.40
N TYR A 149 15.41 -2.45 -4.55
CA TYR A 149 15.87 -2.22 -3.18
C TYR A 149 15.83 -3.53 -2.36
N ILE A 150 14.75 -4.30 -2.45
CA ILE A 150 14.61 -5.59 -1.76
C ILE A 150 15.62 -6.62 -2.29
N ILE A 151 15.82 -6.70 -3.62
CA ILE A 151 16.80 -7.61 -4.23
C ILE A 151 18.21 -7.27 -3.75
N LYS A 152 18.56 -5.98 -3.76
CA LYS A 152 19.84 -5.49 -3.23
C LYS A 152 19.99 -5.84 -1.75
N TRP A 153 18.94 -5.61 -0.95
CA TRP A 153 18.95 -5.91 0.48
C TRP A 153 19.16 -7.41 0.75
N ARG A 154 18.44 -8.29 0.05
CA ARG A 154 18.63 -9.75 0.15
C ARG A 154 20.02 -10.19 -0.28
N LYS A 155 20.63 -9.48 -1.23
CA LYS A 155 22.01 -9.76 -1.64
C LYS A 155 22.99 -9.40 -0.51
N LEU A 156 22.87 -8.20 0.06
CA LEU A 156 23.71 -7.74 1.17
C LEU A 156 23.55 -8.61 2.43
N ALA A 157 22.32 -8.99 2.78
CA ALA A 157 22.07 -9.89 3.91
C ALA A 157 22.75 -11.25 3.73
N ARG A 158 22.68 -11.84 2.52
CA ARG A 158 23.39 -13.08 2.20
C ARG A 158 24.91 -12.91 2.25
N GLU A 159 25.44 -11.78 1.79
CA GLU A 159 26.87 -11.48 1.86
C GLU A 159 27.34 -11.34 3.32
N GLN A 160 26.52 -10.77 4.20
CA GLN A 160 26.77 -10.72 5.65
C GLN A 160 26.76 -12.11 6.29
N ASP A 161 25.77 -12.95 6.01
CA ASP A 161 25.72 -14.34 6.50
C ASP A 161 26.93 -15.16 6.04
N VAL A 162 27.35 -14.99 4.78
CA VAL A 162 28.55 -15.66 4.23
C VAL A 162 29.83 -15.13 4.90
N SER A 163 29.91 -13.83 5.20
CA SER A 163 31.07 -13.24 5.87
C SER A 163 31.22 -13.65 7.33
N GLN A 164 30.09 -13.90 8.02
CA GLN A 164 30.10 -14.35 9.42
C GLN A 164 30.43 -15.85 9.53
N GLY A 165 30.28 -16.60 8.44
CA GLY A 165 30.53 -18.05 8.41
C GLY A 165 29.56 -18.83 9.32
N PRO A 166 29.46 -20.16 9.18
CA PRO A 166 28.71 -20.95 10.16
C PRO A 166 29.30 -20.70 11.56
N PRO A 167 28.48 -20.61 12.63
CA PRO A 167 29.01 -20.61 13.98
C PRO A 167 29.90 -21.85 14.10
N CYS A 168 31.17 -21.63 14.42
CA CYS A 168 32.10 -22.70 14.66
C CYS A 168 31.58 -23.57 15.81
N LEU A 169 30.82 -24.63 15.51
CA LEU A 169 30.37 -25.63 16.48
C LEU A 169 31.52 -26.54 16.96
N SER A 170 32.72 -26.39 16.38
CA SER A 170 33.92 -27.06 16.87
C SER A 170 34.47 -26.35 18.11
N ALA A 171 34.63 -27.12 19.19
CA ALA A 171 35.26 -26.68 20.44
C ALA A 171 36.61 -25.98 20.24
N CYS A 172 37.38 -26.34 19.19
CA CYS A 172 38.66 -25.73 18.87
C CYS A 172 38.56 -24.23 18.52
N CYS A 173 37.47 -23.80 17.90
CA CYS A 173 37.31 -22.41 17.44
C CYS A 173 36.81 -21.50 18.58
N LEU A 174 35.95 -22.02 19.46
CA LEU A 174 35.57 -21.37 20.72
C LEU A 174 36.80 -21.19 21.63
N LEU A 175 37.66 -22.21 21.73
CA LEU A 175 38.91 -22.12 22.51
C LEU A 175 39.86 -21.05 21.97
N ARG A 176 39.97 -20.94 20.64
CA ARG A 176 40.82 -19.92 19.98
C ARG A 176 40.31 -18.50 20.24
N ASN A 177 38.99 -18.28 20.26
CA ASN A 177 38.41 -16.97 20.59
C ASN A 177 38.52 -16.66 22.09
N TYR A 178 38.37 -17.65 22.97
CA TYR A 178 38.56 -17.50 24.41
C TYR A 178 40.01 -17.15 24.76
N LEU A 179 40.99 -17.82 24.11
CA LEU A 179 42.42 -17.54 24.33
C LEU A 179 42.84 -16.15 23.81
N LYS A 180 42.23 -15.66 22.72
CA LYS A 180 42.46 -14.28 22.24
C LYS A 180 41.92 -13.21 23.19
N SER A 181 40.86 -13.52 23.94
CA SER A 181 40.32 -12.62 24.97
C SER A 181 41.22 -12.47 26.20
N TRP A 182 42.19 -13.36 26.38
CA TRP A 182 43.07 -13.41 27.55
C TRP A 182 44.48 -12.86 27.28
N SER A 183 44.78 -12.47 26.03
CA SER A 183 46.05 -11.87 25.63
C SER A 183 45.95 -10.35 25.37
N SER A 184 44.87 -9.72 25.85
CA SER A 184 44.66 -8.26 25.86
C SER A 184 44.58 -7.79 27.31
#